data_AF-A0A0C2IEP2-F1
#
_entry.id   AF-A0A0C2IEP2-F1
#
_cell.length_a   1.000
_cell.length_b   1.000
_cell.length_c   1.000
_cell.angle_alpha   90.00
_cell.angle_beta   90.00
_cell.angle_gamma   90.00
#
_symmetry.space_group_name_H-M   'P 1'
#
loop_
_entity.id
_entity.type
_entity.pdbx_description
1 polymer ?
#
loop_
_entity_poly.entity_id
_entity_poly.type
_entity_poly.pdbx_seq_one_letter_code
_entity_poly.pdbx_strand_id
1 'polypeptide(L)'
;MITKYFLIVLTFKIFHNFSHKKIEVKKEELNIVIVGDIGKSEKKSSIKKNVVAQIRKRHNATPYDLGIVLGDNIYEFGFARDDFTKIKEMFADSFPNDTFKFDFLSLLGNHEYFGDTQTAMKYHEKEPRYYQPDRYYLYSIA
;
A
#
# COMPACT_ATOMS: atom_id res chain seq x y z
N MET A 1 -7.57 -33.41 25.38
CA MET A 1 -6.34 -33.14 24.60
C MET A 1 -6.61 -32.29 23.35
N ILE A 2 -7.62 -32.61 22.54
CA ILE A 2 -7.96 -31.90 21.29
C ILE A 2 -8.24 -30.41 21.50
N THR A 3 -8.96 -30.04 22.56
CA THR A 3 -9.33 -28.64 22.86
C THR A 3 -8.12 -27.75 23.17
N LYS A 4 -7.08 -28.29 23.82
CA LYS A 4 -5.84 -27.55 24.09
C LYS A 4 -5.03 -27.30 22.82
N TYR A 5 -4.96 -28.29 21.92
CA TYR A 5 -4.31 -28.13 20.60
C TYR A 5 -5.04 -27.12 19.72
N PHE A 6 -6.37 -27.17 19.69
CA PHE A 6 -7.17 -26.19 18.95
C PHE A 6 -6.95 -24.76 19.47
N LEU A 7 -6.91 -24.57 20.80
CA LEU A 7 -6.66 -23.26 21.39
C LEU A 7 -5.27 -22.72 21.05
N ILE A 8 -4.23 -23.58 21.06
CA ILE A 8 -2.86 -23.19 20.70
C ILE A 8 -2.79 -22.80 19.21
N VAL A 9 -3.41 -23.57 18.32
CA VAL A 9 -3.42 -23.23 16.88
C VAL A 9 -4.17 -21.91 16.64
N LEU A 10 -5.26 -21.68 17.35
CA LEU A 10 -6.02 -20.44 17.26
C LEU A 10 -5.22 -19.23 17.76
N THR A 11 -4.54 -19.34 18.90
CA THR A 11 -3.72 -18.23 19.42
C THR A 11 -2.54 -17.94 18.49
N PHE A 12 -1.86 -18.96 17.96
CA PHE A 12 -0.80 -18.75 16.97
C PHE A 12 -1.32 -18.05 15.71
N LYS A 13 -2.51 -18.40 15.21
CA LYS A 13 -3.12 -17.69 14.08
C LYS A 13 -3.46 -16.24 14.41
N ILE A 14 -3.95 -15.96 15.62
CA ILE A 14 -4.22 -14.59 16.06
C ILE A 14 -2.90 -13.80 16.10
N PHE A 15 -1.86 -14.29 16.78
CA PHE A 15 -0.57 -13.59 16.85
C PHE A 15 0.13 -13.44 15.49
N HIS A 16 0.00 -14.41 14.58
CA HIS A 16 0.54 -14.29 13.23
C HIS A 16 -0.18 -13.20 12.41
N ASN A 17 -1.51 -13.13 12.52
CA ASN A 17 -2.30 -12.06 11.86
C ASN A 17 -2.02 -10.67 12.45
N PHE A 18 -1.66 -10.59 13.75
CA PHE A 18 -1.32 -9.33 14.43
C PHE A 18 0.19 -9.00 14.42
N SER A 19 1.03 -9.82 13.78
CA SER A 19 2.46 -9.51 13.61
C SER A 19 2.62 -8.45 12.52
N HIS A 20 2.28 -7.21 12.84
CA HIS A 20 2.35 -6.09 11.92
C HIS A 20 3.79 -5.58 11.76
N LYS A 21 4.11 -5.10 10.55
CA LYS A 21 5.41 -4.48 10.28
C LYS A 21 5.62 -3.31 11.24
N LYS A 22 6.76 -3.36 11.94
CA LYS A 22 7.26 -2.28 12.79
C LYS A 22 8.48 -1.67 12.10
N ILE A 23 8.45 -0.36 11.86
CA ILE A 23 9.62 0.37 11.39
C ILE A 23 10.15 1.29 12.49
N GLU A 24 11.46 1.43 12.54
CA GLU A 24 12.14 2.35 13.46
C GLU A 24 12.47 3.65 12.71
N VAL A 25 11.96 4.78 13.19
CA VAL A 25 12.23 6.09 12.61
C VAL A 25 13.00 6.93 13.62
N LYS A 26 14.32 7.04 13.42
CA LYS A 26 15.25 7.80 14.27
C LYS A 26 15.20 9.31 13.98
N LYS A 27 14.00 9.88 13.99
CA LYS A 27 13.74 11.32 13.76
C LYS A 27 12.69 11.80 14.75
N GLU A 28 12.78 13.08 15.12
CA GLU A 28 11.76 13.73 15.96
C GLU A 28 10.46 14.03 15.19
N GLU A 29 10.54 14.03 13.86
CA GLU A 29 9.42 14.31 12.96
C GLU A 29 9.26 13.20 11.92
N LEU A 30 8.01 12.93 11.57
CA LEU A 30 7.64 11.98 10.53
C LEU A 30 7.01 12.71 9.34
N ASN A 31 7.64 12.61 8.17
CA ASN A 31 7.12 13.21 6.95
C ASN A 31 6.29 12.20 6.17
N ILE A 32 4.97 12.40 6.13
CA ILE A 32 4.03 11.50 5.46
C ILE A 32 3.50 12.14 4.18
N VAL A 33 3.52 11.40 3.07
CA VAL A 33 2.75 11.76 1.87
C VAL A 33 1.43 10.99 1.87
N ILE A 34 0.32 11.69 1.68
CA ILE A 34 -1.02 11.10 1.61
C ILE A 34 -1.63 11.42 0.26
N VAL A 35 -2.10 10.40 -0.45
CA VAL A 35 -2.73 10.53 -1.77
C VAL A 35 -3.90 9.57 -1.88
N GLY A 36 -4.96 9.93 -2.60
CA GLY A 36 -6.06 9.04 -2.96
C GLY A 36 -6.27 9.04 -4.47
N ASP A 37 -7.16 8.17 -4.95
CA ASP A 37 -7.72 8.28 -6.29
C ASP A 37 -6.65 8.21 -7.40
N ILE A 38 -5.63 7.38 -7.19
CA ILE A 38 -4.49 7.24 -8.11
C ILE A 38 -4.80 6.38 -9.34
N GLY A 39 -6.02 5.88 -9.49
CA GLY A 39 -6.41 4.81 -10.42
C GLY A 39 -6.32 5.08 -11.93
N LYS A 40 -5.67 6.16 -12.36
CA LYS A 40 -5.29 6.42 -13.77
C LYS A 40 -3.77 6.55 -13.89
N SER A 41 -3.15 6.17 -15.01
CA SER A 41 -1.70 6.33 -15.15
C SER A 41 -1.31 7.78 -15.46
N GLU A 42 -0.06 8.15 -15.21
CA GLU A 42 0.47 9.47 -15.60
C GLU A 42 0.45 9.69 -17.12
N LYS A 43 0.47 8.61 -17.92
CA LYS A 43 0.30 8.68 -19.37
C LYS A 43 -1.13 9.10 -19.77
N LYS A 44 -2.13 8.72 -18.96
CA LYS A 44 -3.56 8.96 -19.22
C LYS A 44 -4.14 10.14 -18.44
N SER A 45 -3.43 10.65 -17.44
CA SER A 45 -3.87 11.74 -16.56
C SER A 45 -2.76 12.76 -16.34
N SER A 46 -2.90 13.92 -16.99
CA SER A 46 -2.01 15.07 -16.77
C SER A 46 -2.09 15.59 -15.33
N ILE A 47 -3.27 15.48 -14.70
CA ILE A 47 -3.46 15.83 -13.29
C ILE A 47 -2.59 14.95 -12.41
N LYS A 48 -2.66 13.62 -12.58
CA LYS A 48 -1.83 12.70 -11.78
C LYS A 48 -0.34 12.96 -12.02
N LYS A 49 0.07 13.15 -13.28
CA LYS A 49 1.46 13.46 -13.63
C LYS A 49 1.96 14.70 -12.87
N ASN A 50 1.15 15.76 -12.81
CA ASN A 50 1.51 16.98 -12.10
C ASN A 50 1.59 16.75 -10.58
N VAL A 51 0.65 16.00 -10.00
CA VAL A 51 0.66 15.66 -8.56
C VAL A 51 1.91 14.86 -8.21
N VAL A 52 2.22 13.80 -8.96
CA VAL A 52 3.41 12.96 -8.75
C VAL A 52 4.70 13.79 -8.90
N ALA A 53 4.76 14.71 -9.86
CA ALA A 53 5.89 15.63 -10.01
C ALA A 53 6.09 16.54 -8.79
N GLN A 54 5.01 17.07 -8.20
CA GLN A 54 5.12 17.87 -6.97
C GLN A 54 5.51 17.03 -5.76
N ILE A 55 4.98 15.81 -5.63
CA ILE A 55 5.39 14.86 -4.59
C ILE A 55 6.89 14.59 -4.70
N ARG A 56 7.40 14.32 -5.90
CA ARG A 56 8.84 14.10 -6.14
C ARG A 56 9.67 15.34 -5.82
N LYS A 57 9.24 16.52 -6.25
CA LYS A 57 9.92 17.79 -5.93
C LYS A 57 10.01 18.01 -4.42
N ARG A 58 8.90 17.78 -3.70
CA ARG A 58 8.83 17.91 -2.23
C ARG A 58 9.72 16.88 -1.55
N HIS A 59 9.71 15.63 -2.01
CA HIS A 59 10.54 14.53 -1.50
C HIS A 59 12.04 14.84 -1.65
N ASN A 60 12.45 15.38 -2.79
CA ASN A 60 13.84 15.77 -3.03
C ASN A 60 14.32 16.90 -2.09
N ALA A 61 13.39 17.76 -1.65
CA ALA A 61 13.70 18.87 -0.73
C ALA A 61 13.61 18.47 0.75
N THR A 62 12.62 17.65 1.12
CA THR A 62 12.54 17.00 2.44
C THR A 62 11.96 15.61 2.23
N PRO A 63 12.77 14.57 2.44
CA PRO A 63 12.33 13.19 2.22
C PRO A 63 11.13 12.83 3.08
N TYR A 64 10.22 12.09 2.47
CA TYR A 64 9.13 11.41 3.15
C TYR A 64 9.67 10.12 3.76
N ASP A 65 9.08 9.74 4.89
CA ASP A 65 9.39 8.54 5.65
C ASP A 65 8.31 7.47 5.46
N LEU A 66 7.11 7.87 5.02
CA LEU A 66 5.95 7.01 4.82
C LEU A 66 5.02 7.59 3.74
N GLY A 67 4.33 6.71 3.02
CA GLY A 67 3.20 7.05 2.16
C GLY A 67 1.90 6.44 2.66
N ILE A 68 0.77 7.06 2.34
CA ILE A 68 -0.57 6.49 2.53
C ILE A 68 -1.36 6.67 1.24
N VAL A 69 -1.95 5.59 0.73
CA VAL A 69 -2.80 5.58 -0.46
C VAL A 69 -4.24 5.26 -0.04
N LEU A 70 -5.14 6.24 -0.11
CA LEU A 70 -6.46 6.21 0.52
C LEU A 70 -7.54 5.40 -0.22
N GLY A 71 -7.16 4.60 -1.22
CA GLY A 71 -8.08 3.83 -2.04
C GLY A 71 -8.30 4.42 -3.44
N ASP A 72 -9.15 3.75 -4.21
CA ASP A 72 -9.38 4.02 -5.64
C ASP A 72 -8.07 3.98 -6.43
N ASN A 73 -7.34 2.90 -6.17
CA ASN A 73 -6.01 2.61 -6.68
C ASN A 73 -6.04 2.17 -8.14
N ILE A 74 -7.17 1.62 -8.63
CA ILE A 74 -7.40 1.25 -10.02
C ILE A 74 -8.84 1.57 -10.43
N TYR A 75 -8.99 2.47 -11.41
CA TYR A 75 -10.28 2.72 -12.06
C TYR A 75 -10.48 1.83 -13.31
N GLU A 76 -11.72 1.51 -13.71
CA GLU A 76 -12.99 1.76 -12.98
C GLU A 76 -13.46 0.53 -12.18
N PHE A 77 -12.92 -0.66 -12.48
CA PHE A 77 -13.42 -1.93 -11.93
C PHE A 77 -12.41 -2.63 -11.01
N GLY A 78 -11.46 -1.87 -10.44
CA GLY A 78 -10.48 -2.42 -9.53
C GLY A 78 -9.52 -3.42 -10.17
N PHE A 79 -9.11 -4.41 -9.39
CA PHE A 79 -8.16 -5.43 -9.78
C PHE A 79 -8.84 -6.55 -10.61
N ALA A 80 -8.23 -6.92 -11.72
CA ALA A 80 -8.50 -8.20 -12.35
C ALA A 80 -7.75 -9.30 -11.60
N ARG A 81 -8.36 -10.47 -11.43
CA ARG A 81 -7.78 -11.57 -10.65
C ARG A 81 -6.39 -11.94 -11.15
N ASP A 82 -5.41 -11.91 -10.25
CA ASP A 82 -4.01 -12.26 -10.48
C ASP A 82 -3.30 -11.43 -11.58
N ASP A 83 -3.89 -10.30 -12.00
CA ASP A 83 -3.27 -9.35 -12.93
C ASP A 83 -2.74 -8.12 -12.17
N PHE A 84 -1.43 -7.96 -12.19
CA PHE A 84 -0.71 -6.89 -11.51
C PHE A 84 -0.30 -5.74 -12.46
N THR A 85 -0.63 -5.83 -13.74
CA THR A 85 -0.16 -4.89 -14.77
C THR A 85 -0.67 -3.47 -14.51
N LYS A 86 -1.96 -3.34 -14.22
CA LYS A 86 -2.58 -2.03 -13.94
C LYS A 86 -2.01 -1.39 -12.69
N ILE A 87 -1.98 -2.12 -11.57
CA ILE A 87 -1.49 -1.55 -10.31
C ILE A 87 -0.01 -1.17 -10.39
N LYS A 88 0.81 -1.92 -11.14
CA LYS A 88 2.19 -1.52 -11.42
C LYS A 88 2.24 -0.15 -12.12
N GLU A 89 1.44 0.03 -13.17
CA GLU A 89 1.36 1.31 -13.90
C GLU A 89 0.80 2.44 -13.01
N MET A 90 -0.10 2.14 -12.07
CA MET A 90 -0.67 3.15 -11.17
C MET A 90 0.27 3.52 -10.03
N PHE A 91 0.99 2.55 -9.48
CA PHE A 91 1.79 2.70 -8.27
C PHE A 91 3.28 2.70 -8.56
N ALA A 92 3.84 1.56 -8.99
CA ALA A 92 5.29 1.39 -9.08
C ALA A 92 5.94 2.31 -10.13
N ASP A 93 5.26 2.56 -11.25
CA ASP A 93 5.75 3.46 -12.29
C ASP A 93 5.69 4.94 -11.84
N SER A 94 4.71 5.32 -11.00
CA SER A 94 4.58 6.68 -10.46
C SER A 94 5.46 6.93 -9.23
N PHE A 95 5.65 5.90 -8.41
CA PHE A 95 6.43 5.91 -7.18
C PHE A 95 7.53 4.84 -7.26
N PRO A 96 8.56 5.04 -8.10
CA PRO A 96 9.61 4.05 -8.32
C PRO A 96 10.49 3.86 -7.07
N ASN A 97 10.97 2.64 -6.86
CA ASN A 97 11.75 2.25 -5.67
C ASN A 97 13.13 2.94 -5.60
N ASP A 98 13.69 3.39 -6.72
CA ASP A 98 14.95 4.16 -6.69
C ASP A 98 14.79 5.53 -6.02
N THR A 99 13.57 6.07 -6.02
CA THR A 99 13.20 7.40 -5.51
C THR A 99 12.46 7.29 -4.18
N PHE A 100 11.43 6.44 -4.11
CA PHE A 100 10.56 6.30 -2.95
C PHE A 100 10.76 4.93 -2.29
N LYS A 101 11.74 4.85 -1.38
CA LYS A 101 12.20 3.59 -0.76
C LYS A 101 11.40 3.15 0.47
N PHE A 102 10.38 3.92 0.84
CA PHE A 102 9.56 3.70 2.03
C PHE A 102 8.23 3.02 1.67
N ASP A 103 7.52 2.56 2.69
CA ASP A 103 6.22 1.92 2.52
C ASP A 103 5.13 2.92 2.20
N PHE A 104 4.21 2.51 1.35
CA PHE A 104 2.93 3.12 1.09
C PHE A 104 1.84 2.25 1.70
N LEU A 105 1.24 2.71 2.79
CA LEU A 105 0.11 2.09 3.44
C LEU A 105 -1.12 2.27 2.55
N SER A 106 -1.53 1.21 1.85
CA SER A 106 -2.60 1.28 0.88
C SER A 106 -3.92 0.77 1.45
N LEU A 107 -5.01 1.44 1.12
CA LEU A 107 -6.37 1.04 1.45
C LEU A 107 -7.15 0.67 0.18
N LEU A 108 -8.30 0.00 0.35
CA LEU A 108 -9.24 -0.26 -0.75
C LEU A 108 -10.30 0.83 -0.76
N GLY A 109 -10.51 1.47 -1.92
CA GLY A 109 -11.65 2.35 -2.19
C GLY A 109 -12.82 1.57 -2.77
N ASN A 110 -13.93 2.26 -3.08
CA ASN A 110 -15.13 1.60 -3.60
C ASN A 110 -14.87 0.94 -4.96
N HIS A 111 -13.98 1.49 -5.80
CA HIS A 111 -13.71 0.91 -7.11
C HIS A 111 -13.01 -0.45 -7.04
N GLU A 112 -12.17 -0.69 -6.02
CA GLU A 112 -11.54 -1.99 -5.82
C GLU A 112 -12.55 -3.10 -5.51
N TYR A 113 -13.69 -2.78 -4.91
CA TYR A 113 -14.75 -3.75 -4.58
C TYR A 113 -15.56 -4.22 -5.79
N PHE A 114 -15.44 -3.56 -6.95
CA PHE A 114 -15.97 -4.10 -8.21
C PHE A 114 -15.12 -5.22 -8.79
N GLY A 115 -13.89 -5.41 -8.28
CA GLY A 115 -12.92 -6.40 -8.76
C GLY A 115 -12.47 -7.40 -7.69
N ASP A 116 -11.33 -8.04 -7.95
CA ASP A 116 -10.74 -9.03 -7.06
C ASP A 116 -9.86 -8.37 -5.99
N THR A 117 -10.48 -7.96 -4.89
CA THR A 117 -9.77 -7.35 -3.74
C THR A 117 -8.62 -8.21 -3.20
N GLN A 118 -8.68 -9.53 -3.30
CA GLN A 118 -7.59 -10.41 -2.86
C GLN A 118 -6.31 -10.21 -3.68
N THR A 119 -6.42 -9.83 -4.95
CA THR A 119 -5.28 -9.51 -5.81
C THR A 119 -4.50 -8.30 -5.29
N ALA A 120 -5.14 -7.33 -4.62
CA ALA A 120 -4.43 -6.23 -3.98
C ALA A 120 -3.46 -6.73 -2.88
N MET A 121 -3.91 -7.70 -2.07
CA MET A 121 -3.09 -8.30 -1.02
C MET A 121 -1.97 -9.17 -1.59
N LYS A 122 -2.23 -9.90 -2.68
CA LYS A 122 -1.18 -10.63 -3.40
C LYS A 122 -0.16 -9.69 -4.06
N TYR A 123 -0.58 -8.48 -4.46
CA TYR A 123 0.33 -7.51 -5.04
C TYR A 123 1.36 -7.02 -4.02
N HIS A 124 0.97 -6.85 -2.74
CA HIS A 124 1.89 -6.53 -1.65
C HIS A 124 3.06 -7.53 -1.57
N GLU A 125 2.82 -8.83 -1.79
CA GLU A 125 3.88 -9.84 -1.82
C GLU A 125 4.90 -9.62 -2.95
N LYS A 126 4.48 -8.99 -4.06
CA LYS A 126 5.33 -8.70 -5.24
C LYS A 126 6.01 -7.34 -5.16
N GLU A 127 5.34 -6.35 -4.60
CA GLU A 127 5.84 -5.00 -4.36
C GLU A 127 5.62 -4.67 -2.89
N PRO A 128 6.56 -5.03 -2.00
CA PRO A 128 6.40 -4.87 -0.55
C PRO A 128 6.15 -3.43 -0.09
N ARG A 129 6.56 -2.43 -0.88
CA ARG A 129 6.28 -1.02 -0.57
C ARG A 129 4.81 -0.69 -0.76
N TYR A 130 4.07 -1.39 -1.62
CA TYR A 130 2.61 -1.29 -1.62
C TYR A 130 2.08 -2.13 -0.46
N TYR A 131 2.09 -1.57 0.74
CA TYR A 131 1.76 -2.27 1.96
C TYR A 131 0.25 -2.42 2.10
N GLN A 132 -0.27 -3.60 1.76
CA GLN A 132 -1.67 -3.99 1.86
C GLN A 132 -1.76 -5.48 2.24
N PRO A 133 -1.40 -5.87 3.47
CA PRO A 133 -1.39 -7.28 3.87
C PRO A 133 -2.80 -7.87 4.06
N ASP A 134 -3.79 -7.04 4.38
CA ASP A 134 -5.19 -7.40 4.58
C ASP A 134 -6.07 -6.18 4.32
N ARG A 135 -7.40 -6.32 4.23
CA ARG A 135 -8.35 -5.21 4.03
C ARG A 135 -8.23 -4.13 5.11
N TYR A 136 -7.93 -4.56 6.33
CA TYR A 136 -7.73 -3.71 7.50
C TYR A 136 -6.51 -4.23 8.24
N TYR A 137 -5.61 -3.34 8.60
CA TYR A 137 -4.38 -3.72 9.28
C TYR A 137 -3.91 -2.59 10.22
N LEU A 138 -3.11 -2.96 11.21
CA LEU A 138 -2.35 -2.01 12.00
C LEU A 138 -0.97 -1.81 11.35
N TYR A 139 -0.44 -0.59 11.47
CA TYR A 139 0.95 -0.29 11.14
C TYR A 139 1.56 0.50 12.29
N SER A 140 2.75 0.11 12.73
CA SER A 140 3.40 0.72 13.90
C SER A 140 4.75 1.30 13.54
N ILE A 141 4.99 2.50 14.05
CA ILE A 141 6.27 3.20 13.95
C ILE A 141 6.78 3.35 15.38
N ALA A 142 8.06 3.07 15.60
CA ALA A 142 8.73 3.25 16.87
C ALA A 142 10.03 4.04 16.74
#